data_AF-A0A7X6QA46-F1
#
_entry.id   AF-A0A7X6QA46-F1
#
_cell.length_a   1.000
_cell.length_b   1.000
_cell.length_c   1.000
_cell.angle_alpha   90.00
_cell.angle_beta   90.00
_cell.angle_gamma   90.00
#
_symmetry.space_group_name_H-M   'P 1'
#
loop_
_entity.id
_entity.type
_entity.pdbx_description
1 polymer ?
#
loop_
_entity_poly.entity_id
_entity_poly.type
_entity_poly.pdbx_seq_one_letter_code
_entity_poly.pdbx_strand_id
1 'polypeptide(L)'
;PYDYLIEKYGDAWQFSNRIGISLTWDGRDYIQAPTKGYLLSQNLTYAGGVLGGLSNYMRSSTSASAFLKIFEIPGEKPTPGVLSFKTTVSFMFNQYYSKSGNLTGEWIKGISASKFEYLYIDGMTIARGISPKFYYEFLWDSSVEFSIQIAENVLWGDVFMSATGVSNDLASLGNDPLNWYFAIGAGIHLKIPGFPLGLYLVKNAHIERGGEFIWEEGPIFKTSRDNSGLKLVLAITTSIF
;
A
#
# COMPACT_ATOMS: atom_id res chain seq x y z
N PRO A 1 19.41 -0.01 -9.81
CA PRO A 1 18.74 -0.17 -11.13
C PRO A 1 18.56 1.19 -11.81
N TYR A 2 19.08 1.30 -13.03
CA TYR A 2 18.98 2.46 -13.92
C TYR A 2 17.52 2.65 -14.35
N ASP A 3 17.02 3.89 -14.30
CA ASP A 3 15.65 4.27 -14.67
C ASP A 3 15.73 5.25 -15.83
N TYR A 4 15.42 4.74 -17.03
CA TYR A 4 15.55 5.45 -18.30
C TYR A 4 14.75 6.75 -18.35
N LEU A 5 13.61 6.82 -17.66
CA LEU A 5 12.80 8.04 -17.64
C LEU A 5 13.46 9.12 -16.79
N ILE A 6 14.07 8.75 -15.66
CA ILE A 6 14.76 9.69 -14.77
C ILE A 6 15.96 10.33 -15.47
N GLU A 7 16.73 9.57 -16.25
CA GLU A 7 17.82 10.14 -17.05
C GLU A 7 17.30 11.09 -18.13
N LYS A 8 16.25 10.71 -18.87
CA LYS A 8 15.64 11.59 -19.88
C LYS A 8 15.09 12.89 -19.33
N TYR A 9 14.53 12.88 -18.12
CA TYR A 9 14.13 14.10 -17.41
C TYR A 9 15.34 14.94 -16.95
N GLY A 10 16.51 14.32 -16.77
CA GLY A 10 17.76 14.99 -16.43
C GLY A 10 18.44 15.66 -17.64
N ASP A 11 18.31 15.07 -18.83
CA ASP A 11 18.97 15.56 -20.05
C ASP A 11 18.31 16.81 -20.65
N ALA A 12 17.00 16.96 -20.49
CA ALA A 12 16.26 18.10 -21.02
C ALA A 12 14.97 18.37 -20.22
N TRP A 13 14.41 19.57 -20.37
CA TRP A 13 13.06 19.86 -19.89
C TRP A 13 12.05 18.98 -20.63
N GLN A 14 11.37 18.12 -19.88
CA GLN A 14 10.37 17.18 -20.39
C GLN A 14 9.08 17.33 -19.58
N PHE A 15 7.94 17.25 -20.27
CA PHE A 15 6.65 17.38 -19.61
C PHE A 15 6.15 16.02 -19.08
N SER A 16 5.58 16.04 -17.87
CA SER A 16 4.87 14.91 -17.26
C SER A 16 3.45 15.35 -16.93
N ASN A 17 2.52 15.12 -17.85
CA ASN A 17 1.13 15.53 -17.69
C ASN A 17 0.30 14.40 -17.08
N ARG A 18 -0.46 14.69 -16.02
CA ARG A 18 -1.35 13.71 -15.38
C ARG A 18 -2.67 14.37 -15.01
N ILE A 19 -3.77 13.65 -15.25
CA ILE A 19 -5.11 14.02 -14.78
C ILE A 19 -5.56 12.94 -13.81
N GLY A 20 -6.04 13.36 -12.64
CA GLY A 20 -6.53 12.47 -11.60
C GLY A 20 -7.97 12.82 -11.23
N ILE A 21 -8.80 11.80 -11.04
CA ILE A 21 -10.14 11.91 -10.47
C ILE A 21 -10.14 11.08 -9.18
N SER A 22 -10.55 11.69 -8.08
CA SER A 22 -10.69 11.01 -6.79
C SER A 22 -12.10 11.21 -6.26
N LEU A 23 -12.78 10.10 -5.98
CA LEU A 23 -14.09 10.09 -5.34
C LEU A 23 -13.94 9.43 -3.98
N THR A 24 -14.36 10.11 -2.94
CA THR A 24 -14.27 9.61 -1.56
C THR A 24 -15.62 9.75 -0.89
N TRP A 25 -16.07 8.67 -0.26
CA TRP A 25 -17.22 8.64 0.60
C TRP A 25 -16.77 8.31 2.03
N ASP A 26 -16.83 9.32 2.89
CA ASP A 26 -16.49 9.21 4.30
C ASP A 26 -17.75 9.13 5.17
N GLY A 27 -17.88 8.05 5.93
CA GLY A 27 -18.94 7.84 6.93
C GLY A 27 -18.35 7.55 8.32
N ARG A 28 -17.10 7.95 8.58
CA ARG A 28 -16.43 7.76 9.87
C ARG A 28 -16.96 8.73 10.93
N ASP A 29 -16.85 8.33 12.19
CA ASP A 29 -17.15 9.19 13.34
C ASP A 29 -16.08 10.27 13.57
N TYR A 30 -14.80 9.87 13.52
CA TYR A 30 -13.65 10.77 13.68
C TYR A 30 -12.65 10.56 12.55
N ILE A 31 -12.06 11.65 12.06
CA ILE A 31 -11.08 11.61 10.96
C ILE A 31 -9.74 11.00 11.42
N GLN A 32 -9.28 11.35 12.62
CA GLN A 32 -7.93 11.01 13.11
C GLN A 32 -7.86 9.68 13.88
N ALA A 33 -8.94 9.31 14.55
CA ALA A 33 -9.02 8.06 15.32
C ALA A 33 -10.45 7.49 15.22
N PRO A 34 -10.86 7.02 14.02
CA PRO A 34 -12.20 6.49 13.82
C PRO A 34 -12.42 5.30 14.76
N THR A 35 -13.50 5.33 15.52
CA THR A 35 -13.93 4.18 16.33
C THR A 35 -15.04 3.41 15.63
N LYS A 36 -15.76 4.08 14.71
CA LYS A 36 -16.89 3.51 13.96
C LYS A 36 -16.99 4.12 12.57
N GLY A 37 -17.58 3.37 11.65
CA GLY A 37 -17.95 3.86 10.32
C GLY A 37 -17.10 3.26 9.21
N TYR A 38 -17.06 3.93 8.06
CA TYR A 38 -16.38 3.43 6.87
C TYR A 38 -15.82 4.57 6.02
N LEU A 39 -14.83 4.24 5.18
CA LEU A 39 -14.26 5.12 4.19
C LEU A 39 -14.11 4.34 2.88
N LEU A 40 -14.77 4.79 1.84
CA LEU A 40 -14.65 4.24 0.48
C LEU A 40 -13.99 5.31 -0.38
N SER A 41 -12.99 4.92 -1.17
CA SER A 41 -12.33 5.82 -2.10
C SER A 41 -12.00 5.14 -3.42
N GLN A 42 -12.21 5.86 -4.51
CA GLN A 42 -11.84 5.49 -5.86
C GLN A 42 -10.95 6.57 -6.43
N ASN A 43 -9.74 6.21 -6.84
CA ASN A 43 -8.82 7.09 -7.52
C ASN A 43 -8.55 6.55 -8.93
N LEU A 44 -8.74 7.39 -9.94
CA LEU A 44 -8.35 7.11 -11.31
C LEU A 44 -7.32 8.16 -11.72
N THR A 45 -6.15 7.73 -12.15
CA THR A 45 -5.09 8.59 -12.69
C THR A 45 -4.83 8.21 -14.13
N TYR A 46 -4.82 9.20 -15.03
CA TYR A 46 -4.44 9.07 -16.42
C TYR A 46 -3.20 9.94 -16.67
N ALA A 47 -2.06 9.32 -16.94
CA ALA A 47 -0.78 9.99 -17.15
C ALA A 47 -0.36 9.87 -18.61
N GLY A 48 0.02 10.97 -19.24
CA GLY A 48 0.49 10.99 -20.62
C GLY A 48 -0.58 10.66 -21.66
N GLY A 49 -0.25 9.81 -22.63
CA GLY A 49 -1.12 9.40 -23.72
C GLY A 49 -1.45 10.59 -24.62
N VAL A 50 -2.74 10.93 -24.71
CA VAL A 50 -3.20 12.14 -25.43
C VAL A 50 -2.76 13.44 -24.77
N LEU A 51 -2.37 13.41 -23.48
CA LEU A 51 -1.82 14.56 -22.77
C LEU A 51 -0.35 14.81 -23.11
N GLY A 52 0.31 13.88 -23.82
CA GLY A 52 1.74 13.92 -24.09
C GLY A 52 2.59 13.76 -22.83
N GLY A 53 3.91 13.67 -23.03
CA GLY A 53 4.87 13.44 -21.95
C GLY A 53 5.43 12.02 -21.92
N LEU A 54 6.47 11.82 -21.10
CA LEU A 54 7.24 10.58 -21.10
C LEU A 54 6.63 9.46 -20.25
N SER A 55 5.90 9.84 -19.20
CA SER A 55 5.21 8.90 -18.31
C SER A 55 3.80 8.61 -18.82
N ASN A 56 3.54 7.34 -19.12
CA ASN A 56 2.38 6.88 -19.84
C ASN A 56 1.76 5.67 -19.14
N TYR A 57 0.69 5.90 -18.37
CA TYR A 57 -0.06 4.85 -17.68
C TYR A 57 -1.45 5.32 -17.25
N MET A 58 -2.37 4.37 -17.12
CA MET A 58 -3.62 4.58 -16.42
C MET A 58 -3.64 3.74 -15.14
N ARG A 59 -3.91 4.37 -13.99
CA ARG A 59 -3.98 3.70 -12.69
C ARG A 59 -5.36 3.86 -12.09
N SER A 60 -5.96 2.76 -11.68
CA SER A 60 -7.19 2.76 -10.90
C SER A 60 -6.92 2.14 -9.53
N SER A 61 -7.28 2.83 -8.46
CA SER A 61 -7.13 2.35 -7.09
C SER A 61 -8.44 2.50 -6.35
N THR A 62 -8.96 1.39 -5.85
CA THR A 62 -10.15 1.33 -5.01
C THR A 62 -9.71 0.96 -3.60
N SER A 63 -10.08 1.76 -2.60
CA SER A 63 -9.81 1.48 -1.20
C SER A 63 -11.09 1.52 -0.38
N ALA A 64 -11.25 0.54 0.49
CA ALA A 64 -12.35 0.44 1.44
C ALA A 64 -11.78 0.21 2.83
N SER A 65 -12.19 1.03 3.79
CA SER A 65 -11.86 0.88 5.21
C SER A 65 -13.14 0.85 6.02
N ALA A 66 -13.19 0.01 7.04
CA ALA A 66 -14.29 -0.11 7.98
C ALA A 66 -13.76 -0.17 9.40
N PHE A 67 -14.45 0.49 10.32
CA PHE A 67 -14.07 0.63 11.71
C PHE A 67 -15.23 0.20 12.60
N LEU A 68 -14.94 -0.67 13.57
CA LEU A 68 -15.92 -1.20 14.50
C LEU A 68 -15.35 -1.20 15.91
N LYS A 69 -15.95 -0.39 16.79
CA LYS A 69 -15.71 -0.46 18.23
C LYS A 69 -16.29 -1.77 18.78
N ILE A 70 -15.42 -2.65 19.27
CA ILE A 70 -15.80 -3.97 19.80
C ILE A 70 -16.20 -3.85 21.27
N PHE A 71 -15.45 -3.08 22.05
CA PHE A 71 -15.73 -2.87 23.47
C PHE A 71 -15.25 -1.48 23.91
N GLU A 72 -15.68 -1.11 25.11
CA GLU A 72 -15.17 0.05 25.84
C GLU A 72 -14.93 -0.37 27.28
N ILE A 73 -13.72 -0.14 27.78
CA ILE A 73 -13.43 -0.34 29.20
C ILE A 73 -13.91 0.91 29.94
N PRO A 74 -14.88 0.77 30.86
CA PRO A 74 -15.35 1.89 31.65
C PRO A 74 -14.30 2.31 32.68
N GLY A 75 -14.14 3.61 32.88
CA GLY A 75 -13.21 4.20 33.83
C GLY A 75 -13.32 5.73 33.79
N GLU A 76 -12.45 6.44 34.50
CA GLU A 76 -12.37 7.91 34.40
C GLU A 76 -12.08 8.37 32.96
N LYS A 77 -11.38 7.53 32.19
CA LYS A 77 -11.08 7.72 30.77
C LYS A 77 -11.50 6.48 29.99
N PRO A 78 -12.66 6.51 29.31
CA PRO A 78 -13.15 5.36 28.56
C PRO A 78 -12.14 4.92 27.51
N THR A 79 -11.77 3.64 27.53
CA THR A 79 -10.75 3.09 26.62
C THR A 79 -11.43 2.21 25.56
N PRO A 80 -11.56 2.68 24.31
CA PRO A 80 -12.19 1.91 23.25
C PRO A 80 -11.21 0.87 22.67
N GLY A 81 -11.71 -0.35 22.47
CA GLY A 81 -11.09 -1.36 21.60
C GLY A 81 -11.73 -1.31 20.22
N VAL A 82 -10.94 -1.02 19.18
CA VAL A 82 -11.42 -0.80 17.81
C VAL A 82 -10.83 -1.85 16.88
N LEU A 83 -11.69 -2.53 16.12
CA LEU A 83 -11.30 -3.36 15.01
C LEU A 83 -11.39 -2.56 13.71
N SER A 84 -10.31 -2.52 12.96
CA SER A 84 -10.20 -1.84 11.68
C SER A 84 -9.94 -2.87 10.58
N PHE A 85 -10.71 -2.79 9.51
CA PHE A 85 -10.47 -3.56 8.30
C PHE A 85 -10.16 -2.58 7.18
N LYS A 86 -9.10 -2.83 6.42
CA LYS A 86 -8.72 -2.02 5.25
C LYS A 86 -8.40 -2.95 4.09
N THR A 87 -8.95 -2.66 2.93
CA THR A 87 -8.62 -3.33 1.67
C THR A 87 -8.37 -2.28 0.60
N THR A 88 -7.38 -2.51 -0.24
CA THR A 88 -7.03 -1.63 -1.35
C THR A 88 -6.66 -2.49 -2.55
N VAL A 89 -7.38 -2.29 -3.65
CA VAL A 89 -7.13 -2.96 -4.92
C VAL A 89 -6.71 -1.91 -5.93
N SER A 90 -5.55 -2.11 -6.54
CA SER A 90 -4.96 -1.21 -7.51
C SER A 90 -4.62 -1.95 -8.80
N PHE A 91 -4.95 -1.31 -9.91
CA PHE A 91 -4.71 -1.79 -11.26
C PHE A 91 -3.96 -0.72 -12.05
N MET A 92 -3.00 -1.16 -12.84
CA MET A 92 -2.29 -0.36 -13.81
C MET A 92 -2.61 -0.92 -15.19
N PHE A 93 -3.21 -0.09 -16.04
CA PHE A 93 -3.66 -0.49 -17.35
C PHE A 93 -2.73 0.05 -18.43
N ASN A 94 -2.55 -0.78 -19.46
CA ASN A 94 -1.98 -0.36 -20.72
C ASN A 94 -2.78 0.80 -21.32
N GLN A 95 -2.06 1.79 -21.83
CA GLN A 95 -2.64 2.90 -22.55
C GLN A 95 -1.99 3.07 -23.92
N TYR A 96 -2.65 3.84 -24.77
CA TYR A 96 -2.08 4.26 -26.05
C TYR A 96 -1.32 5.56 -25.86
N TYR A 97 -0.07 5.59 -26.31
CA TYR A 97 0.78 6.78 -26.24
C TYR A 97 1.74 6.86 -27.43
N SER A 98 2.21 8.07 -27.72
CA SER A 98 3.22 8.27 -28.75
C SER A 98 4.61 7.89 -28.23
N LYS A 99 5.32 7.05 -28.98
CA LYS A 99 6.65 6.49 -28.62
C LYS A 99 7.72 7.56 -28.34
N SER A 100 7.58 8.75 -28.93
CA SER A 100 8.53 9.87 -28.78
C SER A 100 7.99 11.02 -27.93
N GLY A 101 6.80 10.89 -27.35
CA GLY A 101 6.11 11.99 -26.67
C GLY A 101 5.55 13.06 -27.62
N ASN A 102 5.71 12.89 -28.93
CA ASN A 102 5.18 13.79 -29.96
C ASN A 102 3.85 13.25 -30.51
N LEU A 103 2.74 13.98 -30.34
CA LEU A 103 1.39 13.54 -30.68
C LEU A 103 1.19 13.18 -32.16
N THR A 104 2.09 13.61 -33.05
CA THR A 104 2.07 13.29 -34.50
C THR A 104 2.88 12.05 -34.89
N GLY A 105 3.49 11.36 -33.91
CA GLY A 105 4.36 10.20 -34.12
C GLY A 105 3.64 8.84 -34.12
N GLU A 106 4.42 7.76 -34.14
CA GLU A 106 3.92 6.38 -34.03
C GLU A 106 3.32 6.13 -32.63
N TRP A 107 2.07 5.66 -32.61
CA TRP A 107 1.34 5.33 -31.39
C TRP A 107 1.53 3.86 -31.05
N ILE A 108 1.94 3.59 -29.82
CA ILE A 108 2.13 2.25 -29.28
C ILE A 108 1.21 2.02 -28.08
N LYS A 109 0.89 0.76 -27.82
CA LYS A 109 0.08 0.34 -26.66
C LYS A 109 0.99 -0.26 -25.61
N GLY A 110 0.91 0.23 -24.38
CA GLY A 110 1.67 -0.32 -23.26
C GLY A 110 1.66 0.60 -22.04
N ILE A 111 2.55 0.30 -21.10
CA ILE A 111 2.91 1.18 -19.99
C ILE A 111 4.35 1.64 -20.21
N SER A 112 4.59 2.95 -20.06
CA SER A 112 5.95 3.50 -19.99
C SER A 112 6.00 4.38 -18.74
N ALA A 113 6.44 3.80 -17.63
CA ALA A 113 6.44 4.44 -16.34
C ALA A 113 7.71 4.10 -15.56
N SER A 114 8.15 5.02 -14.70
CA SER A 114 9.31 4.86 -13.82
C SER A 114 8.99 3.82 -12.74
N LYS A 115 10.03 3.24 -12.13
CA LYS A 115 9.87 2.26 -11.03
C LYS A 115 8.96 2.75 -9.90
N PHE A 116 8.91 4.05 -9.66
CA PHE A 116 8.09 4.68 -8.60
C PHE A 116 6.66 5.02 -9.05
N GLU A 117 6.38 4.97 -10.35
CA GLU A 117 5.05 5.19 -10.92
C GLU A 117 4.25 3.88 -11.06
N TYR A 118 4.96 2.75 -11.15
CA TYR A 118 4.37 1.41 -11.00
C TYR A 118 3.82 1.18 -9.59
N LEU A 119 2.97 0.17 -9.43
CA LEU A 119 2.55 -0.27 -8.09
C LEU A 119 3.74 -0.96 -7.41
N TYR A 120 3.91 -0.69 -6.12
CA TYR A 120 5.03 -1.19 -5.35
C TYR A 120 4.62 -1.53 -3.92
N ILE A 121 5.38 -2.46 -3.34
CA ILE A 121 5.40 -2.74 -1.91
C ILE A 121 6.55 -1.94 -1.33
N ASP A 122 6.30 -1.20 -0.26
CA ASP A 122 7.31 -0.36 0.41
C ASP A 122 7.84 -0.96 1.72
N GLY A 123 7.11 -1.89 2.33
CA GLY A 123 7.46 -2.50 3.61
C GLY A 123 7.15 -1.65 4.84
N MET A 124 6.60 -0.45 4.66
CA MET A 124 6.30 0.50 5.74
C MET A 124 4.81 0.82 5.84
N THR A 125 4.14 1.02 4.70
CA THR A 125 2.70 1.29 4.63
C THR A 125 1.92 0.08 4.10
N ILE A 126 2.51 -0.64 3.15
CA ILE A 126 1.96 -1.84 2.49
C ILE A 126 2.89 -3.02 2.78
N ALA A 127 2.32 -4.18 3.12
CA ALA A 127 3.06 -5.40 3.49
C ALA A 127 4.21 -5.12 4.48
N ARG A 128 3.87 -4.58 5.67
CA ARG A 128 4.85 -4.15 6.69
C ARG A 128 5.94 -5.20 6.93
N GLY A 129 7.21 -4.83 6.85
CA GLY A 129 8.37 -5.71 7.08
C GLY A 129 8.90 -6.49 5.86
N ILE A 130 8.19 -6.44 4.72
CA ILE A 130 8.67 -6.96 3.44
C ILE A 130 9.63 -5.95 2.81
N SER A 131 10.70 -6.42 2.16
CA SER A 131 11.62 -5.52 1.46
C SER A 131 10.93 -4.86 0.26
N PRO A 132 11.27 -3.62 -0.11
CA PRO A 132 10.61 -2.94 -1.21
C PRO A 132 10.66 -3.72 -2.52
N LYS A 133 9.50 -3.92 -3.16
CA LYS A 133 9.37 -4.60 -4.46
C LYS A 133 8.58 -3.71 -5.42
N PHE A 134 9.06 -3.59 -6.66
CA PHE A 134 8.56 -2.62 -7.66
C PHE A 134 8.07 -3.33 -8.94
N TYR A 135 7.52 -2.55 -9.87
CA TYR A 135 7.08 -2.99 -11.20
C TYR A 135 5.86 -3.92 -11.21
N TYR A 136 4.91 -3.70 -10.30
CA TYR A 136 3.64 -4.42 -10.32
C TYR A 136 2.57 -3.63 -11.09
N GLU A 137 1.77 -4.36 -11.88
CA GLU A 137 0.60 -3.82 -12.58
C GLU A 137 -0.70 -4.11 -11.82
N PHE A 138 -0.69 -5.10 -10.93
CA PHE A 138 -1.80 -5.39 -10.03
C PHE A 138 -1.29 -5.49 -8.59
N LEU A 139 -2.02 -4.86 -7.66
CA LEU A 139 -1.76 -4.93 -6.22
C LEU A 139 -3.08 -4.99 -5.47
N TRP A 140 -3.27 -6.02 -4.67
CA TRP A 140 -4.38 -6.14 -3.74
C TRP A 140 -3.82 -6.29 -2.33
N ASP A 141 -3.99 -5.26 -1.52
CA ASP A 141 -3.63 -5.24 -0.10
C ASP A 141 -4.88 -5.37 0.75
N SER A 142 -4.84 -6.21 1.77
CA SER A 142 -5.89 -6.31 2.78
C SER A 142 -5.27 -6.45 4.16
N SER A 143 -5.80 -5.73 5.14
CA SER A 143 -5.33 -5.76 6.52
C SER A 143 -6.49 -5.70 7.50
N VAL A 144 -6.32 -6.40 8.61
CA VAL A 144 -7.16 -6.33 9.80
C VAL A 144 -6.27 -5.90 10.94
N GLU A 145 -6.66 -4.85 11.65
CA GLU A 145 -5.91 -4.29 12.77
C GLU A 145 -6.85 -4.11 13.97
N PHE A 146 -6.48 -4.69 15.09
CA PHE A 146 -7.14 -4.47 16.37
C PHE A 146 -6.30 -3.50 17.19
N SER A 147 -6.90 -2.38 17.58
CA SER A 147 -6.24 -1.28 18.29
C SER A 147 -6.92 -1.03 19.64
N ILE A 148 -6.12 -0.91 20.69
CA ILE A 148 -6.57 -0.47 22.01
C ILE A 148 -5.84 0.82 22.40
N GLN A 149 -6.59 1.77 22.96
CA GLN A 149 -6.00 3.00 23.45
C GLN A 149 -5.23 2.71 24.75
N ILE A 150 -3.94 3.07 24.81
CA ILE A 150 -3.10 2.91 26.01
C ILE A 150 -3.01 4.25 26.74
N ALA A 151 -2.76 5.32 25.97
CA ALA A 151 -2.78 6.69 26.46
C ALA A 151 -3.71 7.52 25.60
N GLU A 152 -4.54 8.32 26.27
CA GLU A 152 -5.57 9.16 25.67
C GLU A 152 -5.00 9.98 24.51
N ASN A 153 -5.55 9.76 23.31
CA ASN A 153 -5.23 10.45 22.05
C ASN A 153 -3.73 10.53 21.67
N VAL A 154 -2.87 9.74 22.31
CA VAL A 154 -1.42 9.77 22.04
C VAL A 154 -0.91 8.40 21.65
N LEU A 155 -1.16 7.36 22.45
CA LEU A 155 -0.53 6.05 22.30
C LEU A 155 -1.57 4.95 22.19
N TRP A 156 -1.45 4.15 21.15
CA TRP A 156 -2.29 2.98 20.90
C TRP A 156 -1.41 1.75 20.79
N GLY A 157 -1.91 0.62 21.29
CA GLY A 157 -1.32 -0.69 21.08
C GLY A 157 -2.13 -1.44 20.05
N ASP A 158 -1.48 -2.09 19.10
CA ASP A 158 -2.17 -2.80 18.03
C ASP A 158 -1.62 -4.18 17.80
N VAL A 159 -2.51 -5.03 17.31
CA VAL A 159 -2.18 -6.30 16.69
C VAL A 159 -2.80 -6.29 15.31
N PHE A 160 -2.02 -6.62 14.28
CA PHE A 160 -2.48 -6.60 12.91
C PHE A 160 -2.08 -7.87 12.16
N MET A 161 -2.85 -8.16 11.13
CA MET A 161 -2.51 -9.10 10.08
C MET A 161 -2.78 -8.46 8.72
N SER A 162 -1.93 -8.71 7.74
CA SER A 162 -2.10 -8.24 6.37
C SER A 162 -1.75 -9.32 5.35
N ALA A 163 -2.42 -9.25 4.21
CA ALA A 163 -2.18 -10.07 3.04
C ALA A 163 -2.15 -9.17 1.80
N THR A 164 -1.07 -9.22 1.05
CA THR A 164 -0.84 -8.40 -0.14
C THR A 164 -0.54 -9.31 -1.33
N GLY A 165 -1.47 -9.39 -2.28
CA GLY A 165 -1.32 -10.13 -3.54
C GLY A 165 -0.88 -9.21 -4.66
N VAL A 166 0.13 -9.60 -5.45
CA VAL A 166 0.64 -8.78 -6.56
C VAL A 166 0.86 -9.59 -7.84
N SER A 167 0.71 -8.92 -8.99
CA SER A 167 1.09 -9.43 -10.32
C SER A 167 1.92 -8.42 -11.08
N ASN A 168 2.90 -8.92 -11.83
CA ASN A 168 3.74 -8.10 -12.73
C ASN A 168 3.01 -7.74 -14.01
N ASP A 169 2.08 -8.59 -14.45
CA ASP A 169 1.32 -8.40 -15.70
C ASP A 169 -0.17 -8.50 -15.37
N LEU A 170 -0.92 -7.48 -15.78
CA LEU A 170 -2.36 -7.48 -15.63
C LEU A 170 -3.04 -8.46 -16.60
N ALA A 171 -2.44 -8.75 -17.76
CA ALA A 171 -3.03 -9.65 -18.75
C ALA A 171 -2.98 -11.13 -18.31
N SER A 172 -2.04 -11.51 -17.45
CA SER A 172 -1.94 -12.86 -16.88
C SER A 172 -2.81 -13.06 -15.64
N LEU A 173 -3.49 -12.01 -15.16
CA LEU A 173 -4.34 -12.07 -13.97
C LEU A 173 -5.47 -13.10 -14.16
N GLY A 174 -5.45 -14.15 -13.35
CA GLY A 174 -6.42 -15.25 -13.40
C GLY A 174 -5.89 -16.53 -14.06
N ASN A 175 -4.83 -16.43 -14.87
CA ASN A 175 -4.12 -17.60 -15.42
C ASN A 175 -2.90 -17.94 -14.56
N ASP A 176 -2.13 -16.93 -14.16
CA ASP A 176 -0.99 -17.09 -13.26
C ASP A 176 -1.41 -16.88 -11.80
N PRO A 177 -0.90 -17.72 -10.88
CA PRO A 177 -1.10 -17.49 -9.46
C PRO A 177 -0.40 -16.22 -8.99
N LEU A 178 -1.12 -15.43 -8.19
CA LEU A 178 -0.59 -14.21 -7.57
C LEU A 178 0.56 -14.52 -6.61
N ASN A 179 1.52 -13.60 -6.52
CA ASN A 179 2.51 -13.61 -5.45
C ASN A 179 1.88 -12.98 -4.22
N TRP A 180 1.79 -13.72 -3.12
CA TRP A 180 1.21 -13.25 -1.88
C TRP A 180 2.29 -12.96 -0.84
N TYR A 181 2.15 -11.84 -0.15
CA TYR A 181 2.96 -11.45 0.98
C TYR A 181 2.08 -11.28 2.19
N PHE A 182 2.44 -11.95 3.27
CA PHE A 182 1.72 -11.91 4.54
C PHE A 182 2.58 -11.24 5.59
N ALA A 183 1.92 -10.46 6.44
CA ALA A 183 2.54 -9.90 7.62
C ALA A 183 1.60 -10.06 8.81
N ILE A 184 2.13 -10.48 9.94
CA ILE A 184 1.41 -10.48 11.21
C ILE A 184 2.31 -9.85 12.25
N GLY A 185 1.77 -8.97 13.08
CA GLY A 185 2.60 -8.26 14.03
C GLY A 185 1.81 -7.60 15.14
N ALA A 186 2.55 -7.14 16.12
CA ALA A 186 2.04 -6.33 17.21
C ALA A 186 2.98 -5.16 17.44
N GLY A 187 2.43 -4.03 17.87
CA GLY A 187 3.20 -2.82 18.03
C GLY A 187 2.46 -1.75 18.79
N ILE A 188 3.08 -0.58 18.79
CA ILE A 188 2.49 0.63 19.32
C ILE A 188 2.57 1.71 18.24
N HIS A 189 1.54 2.54 18.14
CA HIS A 189 1.61 3.72 17.30
C HIS A 189 1.15 4.98 18.01
N LEU A 190 1.73 6.08 17.57
CA LEU A 190 1.41 7.41 18.03
C LEU A 190 0.35 8.02 17.12
N LYS A 191 -0.79 8.44 17.70
CA LYS A 191 -1.84 9.19 16.99
C LYS A 191 -1.70 10.69 17.21
N ILE A 192 -0.49 11.22 17.02
CA ILE A 192 -0.23 12.66 17.15
C ILE A 192 -0.39 13.31 15.76
N PRO A 193 -1.17 14.39 15.63
CA PRO A 193 -1.28 15.14 14.38
C PRO A 193 0.11 15.54 13.85
N GLY A 194 0.41 15.18 12.59
CA GLY A 194 1.69 15.47 11.95
C GLY A 194 2.83 14.48 12.27
N PHE A 195 2.63 13.53 13.18
CA PHE A 195 3.64 12.52 13.53
C PHE A 195 3.04 11.11 13.76
N PRO A 196 2.45 10.49 12.73
CA PRO A 196 1.88 9.15 12.85
C PRO A 196 2.96 8.08 12.68
N LEU A 197 3.80 7.91 13.70
CA LEU A 197 4.81 6.84 13.74
C LEU A 197 4.29 5.65 14.52
N GLY A 198 4.47 4.46 13.96
CA GLY A 198 4.25 3.20 14.66
C GLY A 198 5.49 2.32 14.63
N LEU A 199 5.73 1.64 15.74
CA LEU A 199 6.82 0.69 15.90
C LEU A 199 6.19 -0.69 16.10
N TYR A 200 6.47 -1.60 15.16
CA TYR A 200 5.86 -2.92 15.12
C TYR A 200 6.92 -4.02 15.09
N LEU A 201 6.68 -5.08 15.86
CA LEU A 201 7.35 -6.36 15.69
C LEU A 201 6.52 -7.22 14.76
N VAL A 202 7.10 -7.62 13.63
CA VAL A 202 6.39 -8.25 12.52
C VAL A 202 7.06 -9.57 12.15
N LYS A 203 6.23 -10.57 11.89
CA LYS A 203 6.61 -11.81 11.22
C LYS A 203 6.04 -11.79 9.80
N ASN A 204 6.90 -12.08 8.84
CA ASN A 204 6.55 -12.07 7.43
C ASN A 204 6.55 -13.48 6.86
N ALA A 205 5.72 -13.70 5.86
CA ALA A 205 5.73 -14.89 5.03
C ALA A 205 5.36 -14.52 3.59
N HIS A 206 5.71 -15.37 2.63
CA HIS A 206 5.32 -15.18 1.24
C HIS A 206 4.96 -16.51 0.58
N ILE A 207 4.16 -16.40 -0.48
CA ILE A 207 3.90 -17.45 -1.46
C ILE A 207 4.24 -16.85 -2.81
N GLU A 208 5.21 -17.43 -3.51
CA GLU A 208 5.55 -17.02 -4.87
C GLU A 208 4.94 -18.00 -5.87
N ARG A 209 4.21 -17.46 -6.86
CA ARG A 209 3.59 -18.20 -7.98
C ARG A 209 2.85 -19.49 -7.56
N GLY A 210 2.08 -19.42 -6.48
CA GLY A 210 1.29 -20.56 -6.01
C GLY A 210 2.10 -21.72 -5.43
N GLY A 211 3.37 -21.49 -5.10
CA GLY A 211 4.23 -22.45 -4.42
C GLY A 211 3.92 -22.61 -2.93
N GLU A 212 4.93 -23.04 -2.17
CA GLU A 212 4.79 -23.27 -0.73
C GLU A 212 4.72 -21.95 0.06
N PHE A 213 4.08 -22.02 1.24
CA PHE A 213 4.06 -20.93 2.19
C PHE A 213 5.36 -20.90 2.99
N ILE A 214 6.17 -19.85 2.79
CA ILE A 214 7.51 -19.73 3.37
C ILE A 214 7.54 -18.57 4.35
N TRP A 215 7.92 -18.85 5.60
CA TRP A 215 8.19 -17.82 6.60
C TRP A 215 9.52 -17.15 6.34
N GLU A 216 9.56 -15.83 6.38
CA GLU A 216 10.81 -15.07 6.25
C GLU A 216 11.56 -15.03 7.58
N GLU A 217 12.88 -15.12 7.51
CA GLU A 217 13.72 -14.94 8.69
C GLU A 217 13.73 -13.49 9.18
N GLY A 218 13.88 -13.32 10.49
CA GLY A 218 13.98 -12.02 11.13
C GLY A 218 15.22 -11.92 12.02
N PRO A 219 15.81 -10.73 12.19
CA PRO A 219 17.02 -10.55 12.98
C PRO A 219 16.78 -10.64 14.50
N ILE A 220 15.55 -10.41 14.98
CA ILE A 220 15.22 -10.34 16.41
C ILE A 220 14.59 -11.66 16.87
N PHE A 221 14.96 -12.16 18.05
CA PHE A 221 14.49 -13.44 18.59
C PHE A 221 14.73 -14.65 17.65
N LYS A 222 15.81 -14.60 16.87
CA LYS A 222 16.24 -15.72 16.02
C LYS A 222 16.66 -16.90 16.90
N THR A 223 16.13 -18.08 16.63
CA THR A 223 16.63 -19.36 17.16
C THR A 223 17.49 -20.05 16.10
N SER A 224 18.07 -21.19 16.42
CA SER A 224 18.90 -22.00 15.51
C SER A 224 18.13 -22.66 14.36
N ARG A 225 16.91 -22.20 14.04
CA ARG A 225 16.09 -22.63 12.89
C ARG A 225 16.03 -21.53 11.84
N ASP A 226 16.20 -21.89 10.58
CA ASP A 226 16.35 -20.97 9.44
C ASP A 226 15.10 -20.15 9.08
N ASN A 227 13.94 -20.44 9.68
CA ASN A 227 12.69 -19.68 9.44
C ASN A 227 12.20 -18.90 10.68
N SER A 228 13.08 -18.70 11.66
CA SER A 228 12.74 -18.06 12.94
C SER A 228 13.08 -16.57 12.97
N GLY A 229 12.56 -15.87 13.99
CA GLY A 229 12.83 -14.45 14.21
C GLY A 229 11.79 -13.49 13.63
N LEU A 230 11.79 -12.28 14.19
CA LEU A 230 10.90 -11.16 13.89
C LEU A 230 11.70 -9.97 13.35
N LYS A 231 11.03 -9.10 12.62
CA LYS A 231 11.56 -7.83 12.12
C LYS A 231 10.95 -6.68 12.92
N LEU A 232 11.77 -5.70 13.28
CA LEU A 232 11.29 -4.43 13.81
C LEU A 232 11.05 -3.49 12.64
N VAL A 233 9.82 -2.98 12.52
CA VAL A 233 9.39 -2.16 11.39
C VAL A 233 8.89 -0.82 11.93
N LEU A 234 9.43 0.26 11.37
CA LEU A 234 8.84 1.58 11.51
C LEU A 234 7.77 1.72 10.43
N ALA A 235 6.52 1.74 10.84
CA ALA A 235 5.40 1.99 9.96
C ALA A 235 4.97 3.45 10.05
N ILE A 236 4.63 4.04 8.91
CA ILE A 236 4.05 5.38 8.86
C ILE A 236 2.60 5.21 8.47
N THR A 237 1.69 5.48 9.40
CA THR A 237 0.25 5.45 9.13
C THR A 237 -0.17 6.82 8.67
N THR A 238 -0.08 7.10 7.37
CA THR A 238 -0.66 8.33 6.82
C THR A 238 -2.18 8.21 6.86
N SER A 239 -2.80 8.66 7.96
CA SER A 239 -4.23 8.97 7.94
C SER A 239 -4.40 10.15 6.98
N ILE A 240 -4.98 9.89 5.81
CA ILE A 240 -5.26 10.90 4.80
C ILE A 240 -6.18 11.94 5.46
N PHE A 241 -5.72 13.20 5.48
CA PHE A 241 -6.55 14.36 5.81
C PHE A 241 -7.50 14.67 4.67
#